data_AF-A0A077NTF5-F1
#
_entry.id   AF-A0A077NTF5-F1
#
_cell.length_a   1.000
_cell.length_b   1.000
_cell.length_c   1.000
_cell.angle_alpha   90.00
_cell.angle_beta   90.00
_cell.angle_gamma   90.00
#
_symmetry.space_group_name_H-M   'P 1'
#
loop_
_entity.id
_entity.type
_entity.pdbx_description
1 polymer ?
#
loop_
_entity_poly.entity_id
_entity_poly.type
_entity_poly.pdbx_seq_one_letter_code
_entity_poly.pdbx_strand_id
1 'polypeptide(L)'
;MQKTHSDIPFIPPTCPDVSGQSFYYQRQQDTEMNITPIGVLALQYCHKQLPLTVLRSRAGFYIGTLDEGEPCSRESVEYFAHCEQAEFALKKGCWTQRKLV
;
A
#
# COMPACT_ATOMS: atom_id res chain seq x y z
N MET A 1 22.69 -1.73 44.41
CA MET A 1 22.42 -3.09 44.93
C MET A 1 21.18 -3.04 45.80
N GLN A 2 20.02 -3.43 45.28
CA GLN A 2 18.82 -3.78 46.06
C GLN A 2 18.20 -5.02 45.42
N LYS A 3 17.85 -5.99 46.27
CA LYS A 3 17.40 -7.34 45.94
C LYS A 3 15.88 -7.41 46.13
N THR A 4 15.16 -8.08 45.24
CA THR A 4 13.84 -8.69 45.49
C THR A 4 13.78 -9.95 44.64
N HIS A 5 13.92 -11.11 45.29
CA HIS A 5 12.84 -12.04 45.63
C HIS A 5 12.39 -12.86 44.41
N SER A 6 12.73 -14.14 44.52
CA SER A 6 12.44 -15.26 43.64
C SER A 6 10.96 -15.42 43.29
N ASP A 7 10.69 -15.61 42.01
CA ASP A 7 9.60 -16.47 41.53
C ASP A 7 10.15 -17.28 40.36
N ILE A 8 10.22 -18.59 40.56
CA ILE A 8 10.64 -19.60 39.60
C ILE A 8 9.44 -19.85 38.68
N PRO A 9 9.48 -19.52 37.37
CA PRO A 9 8.44 -19.98 36.47
C PRO A 9 8.64 -21.48 36.19
N PHE A 10 7.59 -22.20 36.54
CA PHE A 10 7.26 -23.59 36.28
C PHE A 10 7.75 -24.09 34.91
N ILE A 11 8.74 -24.98 34.91
CA ILE A 11 9.12 -25.80 33.75
C ILE A 11 8.19 -27.02 33.74
N PRO A 12 7.25 -27.18 32.80
CA PRO A 12 6.68 -28.49 32.54
C PRO A 12 7.77 -29.36 31.88
N PRO A 13 8.07 -30.55 32.43
CA PRO A 13 8.97 -31.50 31.79
C PRO A 13 8.21 -32.31 30.73
N THR A 14 8.99 -32.97 29.85
CA THR A 14 8.58 -33.93 28.80
C THR A 14 8.16 -33.28 27.48
N CYS A 15 8.60 -33.68 26.30
CA CYS A 15 9.75 -34.42 25.76
C CYS A 15 9.77 -34.07 24.24
N PRO A 16 10.89 -34.27 23.53
CA PRO A 16 11.16 -33.64 22.24
C PRO A 16 10.47 -34.41 21.11
N ASP A 17 9.76 -33.72 20.22
CA ASP A 17 9.39 -34.31 18.94
C ASP A 17 9.38 -33.27 17.82
N VAL A 18 10.09 -33.62 16.74
CA VAL A 18 10.13 -32.97 15.42
C VAL A 18 10.64 -31.52 15.38
N SER A 19 11.96 -31.43 15.16
CA SER A 19 12.62 -30.55 14.18
C SER A 19 12.00 -29.19 13.85
N GLY A 20 12.80 -28.14 14.05
CA GLY A 20 12.77 -26.97 13.15
C GLY A 20 11.96 -25.78 13.64
N GLN A 21 11.79 -25.64 14.95
CA GLN A 21 10.92 -24.63 15.51
C GLN A 21 11.68 -23.72 16.49
N SER A 22 12.51 -22.82 15.96
CA SER A 22 13.02 -21.63 16.68
C SER A 22 13.64 -20.60 15.72
N PHE A 23 12.91 -20.24 14.65
CA PHE A 23 13.24 -19.06 13.82
C PHE A 23 12.04 -18.09 13.68
N TYR A 24 10.93 -18.36 14.35
CA TYR A 24 9.64 -17.73 14.06
C TYR A 24 9.30 -16.49 14.91
N TYR A 25 10.19 -16.05 15.81
CA TYR A 25 9.98 -14.81 16.59
C TYR A 25 10.85 -13.64 16.12
N GLN A 26 11.48 -13.70 14.95
CA GLN A 26 12.33 -12.62 14.46
C GLN A 26 12.12 -12.34 12.96
N ARG A 27 10.89 -12.00 12.54
CA ARG A 27 10.69 -11.25 11.28
C ARG A 27 10.59 -9.77 11.60
N GLN A 28 11.75 -9.18 11.88
CA GLN A 28 11.92 -7.74 11.95
C GLN A 28 11.64 -7.16 10.55
N GLN A 29 10.60 -6.33 10.46
CA GLN A 29 10.58 -5.04 9.78
C GLN A 29 11.62 -4.87 8.64
N ASP A 30 11.26 -5.14 7.38
CA ASP A 30 11.79 -4.40 6.21
C ASP A 30 11.08 -4.81 4.92
N THR A 31 9.81 -4.44 4.81
CA THR A 31 9.33 -3.86 3.57
C THR A 31 8.30 -2.88 4.02
N GLU A 32 8.71 -1.62 4.11
CA GLU A 32 7.76 -0.53 3.96
C GLU A 32 7.11 -0.74 2.60
N MET A 33 6.05 -1.54 2.59
CA MET A 33 5.17 -1.71 1.45
C MET A 33 4.53 -0.33 1.32
N ASN A 34 5.23 0.56 0.60
CA ASN A 34 4.66 1.75 0.04
C ASN A 34 3.60 1.25 -0.95
N ILE A 35 2.42 0.90 -0.42
CA ILE A 35 1.29 0.40 -1.17
C ILE A 35 0.86 1.58 -2.03
N THR A 36 1.45 1.65 -3.21
CA THR A 36 1.01 2.60 -4.23
C THR A 36 -0.39 2.17 -4.62
N PRO A 37 -1.39 3.04 -4.47
CA PRO A 37 -2.74 2.66 -4.82
C PRO A 37 -2.79 2.33 -6.33
N ILE A 38 -3.48 1.25 -6.69
CA ILE A 38 -3.62 0.80 -8.08
C ILE A 38 -4.88 1.38 -8.71
N GLY A 39 -4.86 1.57 -10.04
CA GLY A 39 -6.02 2.01 -10.80
C GLY A 39 -7.09 0.94 -10.91
N VAL A 40 -8.30 1.25 -10.44
CA VAL A 40 -9.44 0.33 -10.48
C VAL A 40 -9.95 0.18 -11.91
N LEU A 41 -10.06 1.29 -12.66
CA LEU A 41 -10.51 1.27 -14.05
C LEU A 41 -9.45 0.66 -14.97
N ALA A 42 -8.17 0.88 -14.71
CA ALA A 42 -7.08 0.22 -15.43
C ALA A 42 -7.15 -1.31 -15.27
N LEU A 43 -7.37 -1.78 -14.05
CA LEU A 43 -7.53 -3.21 -13.78
C LEU A 43 -8.81 -3.76 -14.43
N GLN A 44 -9.89 -3.00 -14.44
CA GLN A 44 -11.17 -3.49 -14.92
C GLN A 44 -11.30 -3.48 -16.45
N TYR A 45 -10.86 -2.41 -17.13
CA TYR A 45 -10.97 -2.28 -18.59
C TYR A 45 -9.75 -2.79 -19.33
N CYS A 46 -8.55 -2.60 -18.77
CA CYS A 46 -7.30 -2.95 -19.43
C CYS A 46 -6.70 -4.25 -18.87
N HIS A 47 -7.25 -4.79 -17.77
CA HIS A 47 -6.70 -5.96 -17.07
C HIS A 47 -5.24 -5.79 -16.64
N LYS A 48 -4.84 -4.54 -16.36
CA LYS A 48 -3.49 -4.18 -15.93
C LYS A 48 -3.50 -3.59 -14.53
N GLN A 49 -2.61 -4.07 -13.67
CA GLN A 49 -2.38 -3.48 -12.36
C GLN A 49 -1.37 -2.34 -12.50
N LEU A 50 -1.87 -1.13 -12.74
CA LEU A 50 -1.04 0.05 -12.91
C LEU A 50 -1.15 0.95 -11.67
N PRO A 51 -0.04 1.55 -11.21
CA PRO A 51 -0.06 2.47 -10.09
C PRO A 51 -0.80 3.76 -10.46
N LEU A 52 -1.52 4.33 -9.50
CA LEU A 52 -2.11 5.65 -9.63
C LEU A 52 -1.00 6.70 -9.69
N THR A 53 -1.12 7.58 -10.66
CA THR A 53 -0.23 8.71 -10.87
C THR A 53 -1.02 9.93 -11.31
N VAL A 54 -0.39 11.10 -11.19
CA VAL A 54 -0.96 12.35 -11.67
C VAL A 54 -0.62 12.50 -13.15
N LEU A 55 -1.66 12.73 -13.95
CA LEU A 55 -1.57 12.92 -15.38
C LEU A 55 -2.07 14.32 -15.75
N ARG A 56 -1.59 14.83 -16.88
CA ARG A 56 -1.97 16.15 -17.41
C ARG A 56 -2.78 16.00 -18.69
N SER A 57 -3.85 16.78 -18.80
CA SER A 57 -4.65 16.94 -20.01
C SER A 57 -4.85 18.42 -20.33
N ARG A 58 -5.49 18.72 -21.46
CA ARG A 58 -5.88 20.09 -21.82
C ARG A 58 -6.87 20.72 -20.83
N ALA A 59 -7.64 19.91 -20.10
CA ALA A 59 -8.60 20.37 -19.09
C ALA A 59 -7.96 20.63 -17.70
N GLY A 60 -6.69 20.25 -17.51
CA GLY A 60 -6.00 20.29 -16.22
C GLY A 60 -5.37 18.95 -15.85
N PHE A 61 -4.98 18.82 -14.60
CA PHE A 61 -4.38 17.62 -14.01
C PHE A 61 -5.47 16.68 -13.48
N TYR A 62 -5.21 15.39 -13.46
CA TYR A 62 -6.15 14.38 -12.96
C TYR A 62 -5.37 13.17 -12.44
N ILE A 63 -6.04 12.32 -11.68
CA ILE A 63 -5.46 11.07 -11.19
C ILE A 63 -5.87 9.96 -12.14
N GLY A 64 -4.90 9.18 -12.59
CA GLY A 64 -5.11 8.08 -13.52
C GLY A 64 -3.97 7.09 -13.47
N THR A 65 -3.85 6.26 -14.49
CA THR A 65 -2.74 5.31 -14.62
C THR A 65 -2.00 5.53 -15.92
N LEU A 66 -0.69 5.27 -15.90
CA LEU A 66 0.18 5.37 -17.06
C LEU A 66 0.67 3.97 -17.45
N ASP A 67 0.62 3.65 -18.74
CA ASP A 67 1.07 2.38 -19.32
C ASP A 67 2.01 2.72 -20.48
N GLU A 68 3.26 2.28 -20.40
CA GLU A 68 4.27 2.47 -21.46
C GLU A 68 4.46 3.93 -21.95
N GLY A 69 4.14 4.92 -21.12
CA GLY A 69 4.24 6.35 -21.47
C GLY A 69 2.92 6.99 -21.90
N GLU A 70 1.87 6.20 -22.10
CA GLU A 70 0.55 6.67 -22.50
C GLU A 70 -0.44 6.62 -21.32
N PRO A 71 -1.38 7.58 -21.22
CA PRO A 71 -2.43 7.55 -20.21
C PRO A 71 -3.41 6.40 -20.49
N CYS A 72 -3.41 5.39 -19.61
CA CYS A 72 -4.19 4.17 -19.78
C CYS A 72 -5.64 4.33 -19.28
N SER A 73 -5.83 4.97 -18.13
CA SER A 73 -7.17 5.22 -17.56
C SER A 73 -7.21 6.54 -16.80
N ARG A 74 -8.42 7.11 -16.69
CA ARG A 74 -8.70 8.27 -15.82
C ARG A 74 -9.51 7.80 -14.63
N GLU A 75 -8.88 7.79 -13.47
CA GLU A 75 -9.40 7.23 -12.23
C GLU A 75 -10.13 8.29 -11.39
N SER A 76 -9.72 9.57 -11.42
CA SER A 76 -10.49 10.65 -10.78
C SER A 76 -11.64 11.18 -11.63
N VAL A 77 -12.73 11.58 -10.96
CA VAL A 77 -13.80 12.37 -11.58
C VAL A 77 -13.32 13.80 -11.82
N GLU A 78 -12.62 14.35 -10.83
CA GLU A 78 -12.17 15.73 -10.77
C GLU A 78 -10.98 16.00 -11.69
N TYR A 79 -10.92 17.25 -12.14
CA TYR A 79 -9.72 17.87 -12.71
C TYR A 79 -9.19 18.91 -11.73
N PHE A 80 -7.88 18.94 -11.55
CA PHE A 80 -7.15 19.88 -10.71
C PHE A 80 -6.46 20.91 -11.58
N ALA A 81 -6.38 22.15 -11.10
CA ALA A 81 -5.72 23.22 -11.85
C ALA A 81 -4.19 23.07 -11.87
N HIS A 82 -3.61 22.45 -10.83
CA HIS A 82 -2.16 22.35 -10.63
C HIS A 82 -1.75 20.90 -10.33
N CYS A 83 -0.52 20.52 -10.71
CA CYS A 83 0.03 19.18 -10.47
C CYS A 83 0.08 18.87 -8.97
N GLU A 84 0.61 19.80 -8.17
CA GLU A 84 0.73 19.67 -6.72
C GLU A 84 -0.62 19.40 -6.04
N GLN A 85 -1.71 19.99 -6.55
CA GLN A 85 -3.04 19.80 -6.01
C GLN A 85 -3.55 18.37 -6.27
N ALA A 86 -3.29 17.84 -7.46
CA ALA A 86 -3.61 16.46 -7.80
C ALA A 86 -2.75 15.47 -7.01
N GLU A 87 -1.46 15.75 -6.83
CA GLU A 87 -0.55 14.92 -6.03
C GLU A 87 -0.95 14.89 -4.56
N PHE A 88 -1.30 16.06 -4.01
CA PHE A 88 -1.82 16.17 -2.66
C PHE A 88 -3.12 15.40 -2.50
N ALA A 89 -4.05 15.54 -3.45
CA ALA A 89 -5.29 14.78 -3.46
C ALA A 89 -5.02 13.27 -3.50
N LEU A 90 -4.15 12.80 -4.39
CA LEU A 90 -3.75 11.40 -4.49
C LEU A 90 -3.17 10.88 -3.16
N LYS A 91 -2.23 11.61 -2.57
CA LYS A 91 -1.57 11.23 -1.32
C LYS A 91 -2.53 11.25 -0.11
N LYS A 92 -3.47 12.18 -0.08
CA LYS A 92 -4.46 12.32 1.01
C LYS A 92 -5.72 11.48 0.79
N GLY A 93 -5.92 10.92 -0.40
CA GLY A 93 -7.19 10.31 -0.79
C GLY A 93 -8.34 11.32 -0.92
N CYS A 94 -8.03 12.61 -1.13
CA CYS A 94 -9.03 13.68 -1.28
C CYS A 94 -9.48 13.83 -2.75
N TRP A 95 -9.91 12.73 -3.37
CA TRP A 95 -10.43 12.70 -4.74
C TRP A 95 -11.47 11.59 -4.85
N THR A 96 -12.33 11.68 -5.86
CA THR A 96 -13.42 10.71 -6.04
C THR A 96 -13.07 9.72 -7.14
N GLN A 97 -13.14 8.43 -6.82
CA GLN A 97 -13.02 7.36 -7.82
C GLN A 97 -14.15 7.48 -8.84
N ARG A 98 -13.77 7.62 -10.10
CA ARG A 98 -14.68 7.59 -11.23
C ARG A 98 -15.24 6.18 -11.35
N LYS A 99 -16.57 6.10 -11.32
CA LYS A 99 -17.32 4.87 -11.55
C LYS A 99 -17.46 4.61 -13.05
N LEU A 100 -17.62 3.34 -13.38
CA LEU A 100 -18.09 2.91 -14.70
C LEU A 100 -19.50 3.51 -14.88
N VAL A 101 -19.69 4.24 -15.96
CA VAL A 101 -21.01 4.66 -16.44
C VAL A 101 -21.42 3.75 -17.58
#